data_AF-A0A139ALC1-F1
#
_entry.id   AF-A0A139ALC1-F1
#
_cell.length_a   1.000
_cell.length_b   1.000
_cell.length_c   1.000
_cell.angle_alpha   90.00
_cell.angle_beta   90.00
_cell.angle_gamma   90.00
#
_symmetry.space_group_name_H-M   'P 1'
#
loop_
_entity.id
_entity.type
_entity.pdbx_description
1 polymer ?
#
loop_
_entity_poly.entity_id
_entity_poly.type
_entity_poly.pdbx_seq_one_letter_code
_entity_poly.pdbx_strand_id
1 'polypeptide(L)'
;MGRPSFAPTSHTGSSLPPGLHRSMQGFRRLVEHLSRSSSTGPLSTLEVGAGEGLDGRMVRVLADYVGGNARTVFFVDVQNGPELNSSDATVALALCEALGKIRNREDHNPLDPRLGTLIAEGEKLRKEGEEVSVKLVAANSAYASANEALMLARNELEKAQSDARRSSEEAKRKAALGEWQAKDDALKAQAAALALQREAITIRIRNIHSKEETRREKIRTIDAEWRLTLACWEAREWALNASYAESRYNVVQEAWVGLRNIYHGTVSKLGASNHELVEEHELRLADAEKHSMYAFKLSNQISELEAQSQQLTNRLNVAAEEQSRLKDKTRELEMERALHAREQAAAGRERDAATGERDAIGRERDALARERDLAVQQKNLVDKELASAQKEVEKVEKRLQEAQRTLEDEKACLEDRIAALTKQKLKEAEDVKKDAAKLRGENELKDKHVETAVQLAKEEVEKAMERRKKDRLAAKKEQERLEARVRELEVRYLVIIRYVATILIT
;
A
#
# COMPACT_ATOMS: atom_id res chain seq x y z
N MET A 1 -7.91 -17.15 -49.47
CA MET A 1 -8.40 -15.82 -49.06
C MET A 1 -8.10 -15.68 -47.56
N GLY A 2 -7.23 -14.84 -47.03
CA GLY A 2 -6.22 -13.89 -47.51
C GLY A 2 -5.27 -13.64 -46.33
N ARG A 3 -3.97 -13.43 -46.61
CA ARG A 3 -2.96 -13.02 -45.61
C ARG A 3 -3.21 -11.55 -45.22
N PRO A 4 -3.07 -11.15 -43.95
CA PRO A 4 -2.86 -9.75 -43.64
C PRO A 4 -1.37 -9.42 -43.78
N SER A 5 -1.04 -8.62 -44.78
CA SER A 5 0.20 -7.88 -44.89
C SER A 5 0.20 -6.75 -43.86
N PHE A 6 1.11 -6.80 -42.88
CA PHE A 6 1.47 -5.62 -42.11
C PHE A 6 2.68 -4.97 -42.76
N ALA A 7 2.46 -3.81 -43.37
CA ALA A 7 3.51 -2.88 -43.76
C ALA A 7 4.13 -2.26 -42.48
N PRO A 8 5.44 -1.99 -42.45
CA PRO A 8 6.06 -1.36 -41.29
C PRO A 8 5.72 0.14 -41.29
N THR A 9 5.00 0.58 -40.27
CA THR A 9 4.83 1.99 -39.95
C THR A 9 6.12 2.53 -39.35
N SER A 10 6.74 3.47 -40.06
CA SER A 10 7.88 4.27 -39.63
C SER A 10 7.48 5.22 -38.50
N HIS A 11 7.67 4.80 -37.24
CA HIS A 11 7.70 5.74 -36.12
C HIS A 11 9.09 6.39 -36.04
N THR A 12 9.17 7.57 -36.67
CA THR A 12 10.19 8.58 -36.40
C THR A 12 9.84 9.25 -35.08
N GLY A 13 10.66 9.07 -34.05
CA GLY A 13 10.28 9.55 -32.71
C GLY A 13 11.32 9.41 -31.60
N SER A 14 12.60 9.69 -31.87
CA SER A 14 13.53 10.18 -30.85
C SER A 14 14.77 10.76 -31.51
N SER A 15 14.77 12.08 -31.71
CA SER A 15 15.96 12.82 -32.16
C SER A 15 16.96 12.94 -31.01
N LEU A 16 17.75 11.90 -30.79
CA LEU A 16 19.01 11.99 -30.06
C LEU A 16 20.08 12.67 -30.96
N PRO A 17 21.05 13.39 -30.39
CA PRO A 17 21.91 14.28 -31.16
C PRO A 17 22.76 13.52 -32.20
N PRO A 18 22.85 14.01 -33.46
CA PRO A 18 23.39 13.28 -34.62
C PRO A 18 24.89 12.91 -34.58
N GLY A 19 25.61 13.26 -33.51
CA GLY A 19 27.04 12.96 -33.35
C GLY A 19 27.35 11.62 -32.68
N LEU A 20 26.47 11.11 -31.80
CA LEU A 20 26.79 9.94 -30.96
C LEU A 20 26.76 8.61 -31.75
N HIS A 21 25.97 8.54 -32.82
CA HIS A 21 25.73 7.31 -33.56
C HIS A 21 26.92 6.88 -34.44
N ARG A 22 27.69 7.82 -35.01
CA ARG A 22 28.81 7.46 -35.90
C ARG A 22 29.94 6.74 -35.18
N SER A 23 30.28 7.17 -33.96
CA SER A 23 31.34 6.52 -33.16
C SER A 23 30.93 5.12 -32.73
N MET A 24 29.68 4.93 -32.28
CA MET A 24 29.14 3.61 -31.92
C MET A 24 28.98 2.70 -33.13
N GLN A 25 28.58 3.23 -34.28
CA GLN A 25 28.56 2.48 -35.54
C GLN A 25 29.97 2.07 -35.98
N GLY A 26 30.95 2.97 -35.88
CA GLY A 26 32.35 2.67 -36.17
C GLY A 26 32.90 1.58 -35.24
N PHE A 27 32.58 1.65 -33.95
CA PHE A 27 32.95 0.62 -32.97
C PHE A 27 32.27 -0.72 -33.27
N ARG A 28 30.97 -0.72 -33.57
CA ARG A 28 30.25 -1.93 -33.96
C ARG A 28 30.87 -2.57 -35.20
N ARG A 29 31.20 -1.78 -36.24
CA ARG A 29 31.87 -2.28 -37.46
C ARG A 29 33.24 -2.86 -37.16
N LEU A 30 34.03 -2.21 -36.29
CA LEU A 30 35.32 -2.71 -35.82
C LEU A 30 35.15 -4.08 -35.12
N VAL A 31 34.20 -4.17 -34.19
CA VAL A 31 33.91 -5.40 -33.44
C VAL A 31 33.45 -6.51 -34.37
N GLU A 32 32.54 -6.23 -35.30
CA GLU A 32 32.08 -7.20 -36.30
C GLU A 32 33.23 -7.66 -37.20
N HIS A 33 34.10 -6.74 -37.64
CA HIS A 33 35.26 -7.07 -38.46
C HIS A 33 36.24 -7.98 -37.70
N LEU A 34 36.64 -7.59 -36.50
CA LEU A 34 37.57 -8.35 -35.66
C LEU A 34 37.00 -9.70 -35.22
N SER A 35 35.68 -9.79 -34.98
CA SER A 35 35.02 -11.05 -34.62
C SER A 35 34.98 -12.05 -35.78
N ARG A 36 35.03 -11.57 -37.04
CA ARG A 36 35.03 -12.40 -38.25
C ARG A 36 36.45 -12.74 -38.72
N SER A 37 37.40 -11.84 -38.52
CA SER A 37 38.80 -12.06 -38.87
C SER A 37 39.49 -12.88 -37.78
N SER A 38 39.80 -14.14 -38.07
CA SER A 38 40.64 -14.98 -37.19
C SER A 38 42.10 -14.52 -37.15
N SER A 39 42.50 -13.58 -38.02
CA SER A 39 43.86 -13.05 -38.09
C SER A 39 44.05 -11.88 -37.12
N THR A 40 44.92 -12.07 -36.14
CA THR A 40 45.26 -11.08 -35.11
C THR A 40 46.22 -9.97 -35.62
N GLY A 41 46.21 -9.64 -36.92
CA GLY A 41 47.14 -8.65 -37.48
C GLY A 41 46.95 -7.24 -36.86
N PRO A 42 48.02 -6.45 -36.71
CA PRO A 42 47.92 -5.11 -36.15
C PRO A 42 46.96 -4.25 -37.00
N LEU A 43 46.05 -3.55 -36.33
CA LEU A 43 45.04 -2.67 -36.94
C LEU A 43 45.62 -1.62 -37.91
N SER A 44 46.92 -1.34 -37.83
CA SER A 44 47.65 -0.43 -38.71
C SER A 44 47.77 -0.92 -40.17
N THR A 45 47.54 -2.20 -40.47
CA THR A 45 47.57 -2.74 -41.85
C THR A 45 46.19 -3.01 -42.44
N LEU A 46 45.11 -2.72 -41.72
CA LEU A 46 43.76 -2.79 -42.25
C LEU A 46 43.50 -1.58 -43.17
N GLU A 47 43.99 -1.67 -44.41
CA GLU A 47 43.50 -0.86 -45.53
C GLU A 47 42.04 -1.27 -45.80
N VAL A 48 41.14 -0.78 -44.96
CA VAL A 48 39.71 -0.77 -45.26
C VAL A 48 39.53 0.21 -46.42
N GLY A 49 39.19 -0.33 -47.60
CA GLY A 49 39.09 0.43 -48.85
C GLY A 49 38.44 1.79 -48.67
N ALA A 50 39.03 2.80 -49.33
CA ALA A 50 38.92 4.24 -49.11
C ALA A 50 37.52 4.91 -49.22
N GLY A 51 36.41 4.18 -49.07
CA GLY A 51 35.05 4.71 -49.12
C GLY A 51 34.27 4.66 -47.81
N GLU A 52 34.59 3.74 -46.88
CA GLU A 52 33.84 3.56 -45.63
C GLU A 52 34.76 3.50 -44.42
N GLY A 53 35.37 4.64 -44.09
CA GLY A 53 36.36 4.74 -43.02
C GLY A 53 35.81 4.29 -41.65
N LEU A 54 36.64 3.55 -40.91
CA LEU A 54 36.57 3.39 -39.44
C LEU A 54 36.84 4.73 -38.73
N ASP A 55 36.26 5.82 -39.23
CA ASP A 55 36.49 7.19 -38.81
C ASP A 55 35.60 7.54 -37.61
N GLY A 56 35.94 6.94 -36.48
CA GLY A 56 35.50 7.39 -35.17
C GLY A 56 36.74 7.67 -34.31
N ARG A 57 36.82 8.86 -33.70
CA ARG A 57 37.86 9.14 -32.69
C ARG A 57 37.87 8.06 -31.59
N MET A 58 36.68 7.54 -31.26
CA MET A 58 36.52 6.44 -30.31
C MET A 58 37.21 5.15 -30.77
N VAL A 59 37.11 4.79 -32.06
CA VAL A 59 37.80 3.61 -32.62
C VAL A 59 39.31 3.78 -32.56
N ARG A 60 39.82 4.99 -32.87
CA ARG A 60 41.26 5.28 -32.79
C ARG A 60 41.80 5.22 -31.36
N VAL A 61 41.05 5.73 -30.39
CA VAL A 61 41.44 5.69 -28.97
C VAL A 61 41.33 4.27 -28.40
N LEU A 62 40.35 3.49 -28.86
CA LEU A 62 40.11 2.13 -28.38
C LEU A 62 40.83 1.04 -29.19
N ALA A 63 41.62 1.40 -30.21
CA ALA A 63 42.28 0.43 -31.09
C ALA A 63 43.19 -0.54 -30.33
N ASP A 64 43.89 -0.06 -29.30
CA ASP A 64 44.74 -0.91 -28.46
C ASP A 64 43.93 -1.79 -27.48
N TYR A 65 42.70 -1.37 -27.17
CA TYR A 65 41.79 -2.08 -26.27
C TYR A 65 40.95 -3.13 -26.98
N VAL A 66 40.77 -3.06 -28.30
CA VAL A 66 39.95 -4.00 -29.07
C VAL A 66 40.77 -4.60 -30.21
N GLY A 67 41.31 -5.79 -29.97
CA GLY A 67 42.24 -6.49 -30.87
C GLY A 67 43.71 -6.12 -30.68
N GLY A 68 44.03 -5.17 -29.79
CA GLY A 68 45.40 -4.70 -29.52
C GLY A 68 46.07 -5.34 -28.31
N ASN A 69 46.98 -4.61 -27.66
CA ASN A 69 47.84 -5.09 -26.56
C ASN A 69 47.35 -4.74 -25.14
N ALA A 70 46.07 -4.43 -24.98
CA ALA A 70 45.48 -4.23 -23.66
C ALA A 70 44.60 -5.43 -23.26
N ARG A 71 44.54 -5.71 -21.96
CA ARG A 71 43.53 -6.62 -21.41
C ARG A 71 42.25 -5.84 -21.17
N THR A 72 41.19 -6.22 -21.88
CA THR A 72 39.94 -5.43 -21.91
C THR A 72 38.78 -6.25 -21.37
N VAL A 73 37.98 -5.64 -20.50
CA VAL A 73 36.74 -6.20 -19.96
C VAL A 73 35.60 -5.26 -20.34
N PHE A 74 34.55 -5.79 -20.96
CA PHE A 74 33.35 -5.03 -21.29
C PHE A 74 32.22 -5.38 -20.33
N PHE A 75 31.62 -4.35 -19.72
CA PHE A 75 30.38 -4.47 -18.96
C PHE A 75 29.24 -3.97 -19.84
N VAL A 76 28.24 -4.81 -20.09
CA VAL A 76 27.04 -4.43 -20.84
C VAL A 76 25.86 -4.48 -19.90
N ASP A 77 25.29 -3.30 -19.66
CA ASP A 77 24.12 -3.14 -18.82
C ASP A 77 22.86 -3.37 -19.65
N VAL A 78 22.08 -4.37 -19.26
CA VAL A 78 20.80 -4.72 -19.90
C VAL A 78 19.72 -4.58 -18.85
N GLN A 79 18.90 -3.54 -18.97
CA GLN A 79 17.77 -3.36 -18.07
C GLN A 79 16.70 -4.42 -18.36
N ASN A 80 16.27 -5.15 -17.34
CA ASN A 80 15.14 -6.07 -17.43
C ASN A 80 13.86 -5.34 -16.98
N GLY A 81 13.12 -4.79 -17.94
CA GLY A 81 11.85 -4.11 -17.71
C GLY A 81 10.74 -4.72 -18.57
N PRO A 82 9.49 -4.77 -18.10
CA PRO A 82 8.35 -5.35 -18.83
C PRO A 82 7.98 -4.58 -20.11
N GLU A 83 8.45 -3.33 -20.25
CA GLU A 83 8.22 -2.48 -21.42
C GLU A 83 9.44 -2.40 -22.35
N LEU A 84 10.51 -3.17 -22.10
CA LEU A 84 11.67 -3.10 -22.99
C LEU A 84 11.32 -3.61 -24.39
N ASN A 85 11.59 -2.76 -25.37
CA ASN A 85 11.67 -3.19 -26.76
C ASN A 85 12.71 -4.31 -26.84
N SER A 86 12.24 -5.53 -27.11
CA SER A 86 13.08 -6.73 -27.25
C SER A 86 14.23 -6.53 -28.24
N SER A 87 14.14 -5.54 -29.14
CA SER A 87 15.18 -5.14 -30.08
C SER A 87 16.48 -4.68 -29.41
N ASP A 88 16.41 -3.84 -28.38
CA ASP A 88 17.61 -3.14 -27.88
C ASP A 88 18.45 -4.07 -27.00
N ALA A 89 17.79 -4.89 -26.17
CA ALA A 89 18.42 -5.97 -25.44
C ALA A 89 19.03 -7.01 -26.40
N THR A 90 18.34 -7.34 -27.51
CA THR A 90 18.87 -8.27 -28.51
C THR A 90 20.11 -7.70 -29.22
N VAL A 91 20.12 -6.42 -29.56
CA VAL A 91 21.29 -5.77 -30.17
C VAL A 91 22.46 -5.70 -29.19
N ALA A 92 22.22 -5.39 -27.92
CA ALA A 92 23.24 -5.37 -26.89
C ALA A 92 23.85 -6.76 -26.66
N LEU A 93 23.01 -7.80 -26.58
CA LEU A 93 23.46 -9.18 -26.42
C LEU A 93 24.21 -9.71 -27.64
N ALA A 94 23.77 -9.37 -28.86
CA ALA A 94 24.49 -9.72 -30.09
C ALA A 94 25.88 -9.06 -30.16
N LEU A 95 25.99 -7.81 -29.68
CA LEU A 95 27.28 -7.12 -29.59
C LEU A 95 28.19 -7.77 -28.54
N CYS A 96 27.66 -8.17 -27.37
CA CYS A 96 28.40 -8.94 -26.37
C CYS A 96 28.99 -10.22 -26.96
N GLU A 97 28.19 -10.97 -27.70
CA GLU A 97 28.62 -12.22 -28.32
C GLU A 97 29.75 -12.00 -29.33
N ALA A 98 29.67 -10.92 -30.12
CA ALA A 98 30.73 -10.54 -31.05
C ALA A 98 32.01 -10.10 -30.33
N LEU A 99 31.89 -9.30 -29.26
CA LEU A 99 33.03 -8.89 -28.43
C LEU A 99 33.75 -10.09 -27.78
N GLY A 100 33.00 -11.10 -27.34
CA GLY A 100 33.57 -12.32 -26.76
C GLY A 100 34.41 -13.17 -27.72
N LYS A 101 34.30 -12.94 -29.03
CA LYS A 101 35.09 -13.63 -30.07
C LYS A 101 36.43 -12.94 -30.37
N ILE A 102 36.61 -11.69 -29.93
CA ILE A 102 37.83 -10.91 -30.18
C ILE A 102 38.92 -11.36 -29.21
N ARG A 103 40.13 -11.62 -29.73
CA ARG A 103 41.32 -11.93 -28.92
C ARG A 103 42.30 -10.76 -28.98
N ASN A 104 42.62 -10.19 -27.83
CA ASN A 104 43.69 -9.21 -27.70
C ASN A 104 45.04 -9.96 -27.63
N ARG A 105 46.09 -9.37 -28.21
CA ARG A 105 47.45 -9.91 -28.14
C ARG A 105 48.10 -9.37 -26.88
N GLU A 106 48.14 -10.15 -25.81
CA GLU A 106 48.88 -9.78 -24.59
C GLU A 106 50.38 -9.98 -24.82
N ASP A 107 51.00 -9.10 -25.62
CA ASP A 107 52.45 -9.08 -25.80
C ASP A 107 53.05 -8.31 -24.62
N HIS A 108 53.63 -9.04 -23.66
CA HIS A 108 54.34 -8.45 -22.52
C HIS A 108 55.40 -7.48 -23.01
N ASN A 109 55.24 -6.19 -22.69
CA ASN A 109 56.20 -5.14 -23.02
C ASN A 109 57.54 -5.48 -22.32
N PRO A 110 58.61 -5.87 -23.04
CA PRO A 110 59.74 -6.60 -22.45
C PRO A 110 60.80 -5.68 -21.84
N LEU A 111 60.38 -4.68 -21.06
CA LEU A 111 61.28 -3.66 -20.50
C LEU A 111 61.60 -3.80 -19.01
N ASP A 112 61.27 -4.93 -18.36
CA ASP A 112 61.80 -5.19 -17.01
C ASP A 112 62.04 -6.69 -16.74
N PRO A 113 63.30 -7.17 -16.66
CA PRO A 113 63.60 -8.57 -16.36
C PRO A 113 63.19 -9.00 -14.94
N ARG A 114 62.79 -8.07 -14.05
CA ARG A 114 62.18 -8.40 -12.75
C ARG A 114 60.69 -8.77 -12.85
N LEU A 115 60.03 -8.45 -13.96
CA LEU A 115 58.62 -8.78 -14.17
C LEU A 115 58.42 -10.29 -14.39
N GLY A 116 59.37 -11.01 -15.00
CA GLY A 116 59.21 -12.45 -15.30
C GLY A 116 59.03 -13.32 -14.06
N THR A 117 59.76 -13.02 -12.97
CA THR A 117 59.62 -13.72 -11.70
C THR A 117 58.33 -13.33 -10.97
N LEU A 118 57.94 -12.05 -11.02
CA LEU A 118 56.68 -11.57 -10.43
C LEU A 118 55.45 -12.05 -11.22
N ILE A 119 55.55 -12.24 -12.53
CA ILE A 119 54.50 -12.84 -13.36
C ILE A 119 54.36 -14.32 -13.03
N ALA A 120 55.45 -15.07 -12.89
CA ALA A 120 55.39 -16.48 -12.52
C ALA A 120 54.79 -16.69 -11.11
N GLU A 121 55.15 -15.83 -10.14
CA GLU A 121 54.55 -15.83 -8.79
C GLU A 121 53.09 -15.38 -8.82
N GLY A 122 52.78 -14.34 -9.61
CA GLY A 122 51.42 -13.84 -9.81
C GLY A 122 50.52 -14.86 -10.50
N GLU A 123 51.01 -15.63 -11.46
CA GLU A 123 50.27 -16.71 -12.13
C GLU A 123 50.02 -17.90 -11.19
N LYS A 124 50.96 -18.21 -10.30
CA LYS A 124 50.77 -19.23 -9.27
C LYS A 124 49.68 -18.80 -8.29
N LEU A 125 49.77 -17.57 -7.75
CA LEU A 125 48.75 -17.01 -6.86
C LEU A 125 47.40 -16.83 -7.56
N ARG A 126 47.40 -16.54 -8.87
CA ARG A 126 46.18 -16.45 -9.67
C ARG A 126 45.51 -17.82 -9.84
N LYS A 127 46.27 -18.88 -10.12
CA LYS A 127 45.71 -20.24 -10.20
C LYS A 127 45.14 -20.70 -8.85
N GLU A 128 45.84 -20.40 -7.76
CA GLU A 128 45.33 -20.67 -6.40
C GLU A 128 44.07 -19.82 -6.10
N GLY A 129 44.04 -18.55 -6.50
CA GLY A 129 42.88 -17.67 -6.36
C GLY A 129 41.69 -18.04 -7.24
N GLU A 130 41.92 -18.50 -8.47
CA GLU A 130 40.89 -19.02 -9.38
C GLU A 130 40.30 -20.34 -8.85
N GLU A 131 41.11 -21.21 -8.26
CA GLU A 131 40.61 -22.43 -7.62
C GLU A 131 39.75 -22.12 -6.38
N VAL A 132 40.16 -21.15 -5.56
CA VAL A 132 39.39 -20.69 -4.41
C VAL A 132 38.11 -19.97 -4.86
N SER A 133 38.15 -19.14 -5.90
CA SER A 133 36.95 -18.44 -6.40
C SER A 133 35.93 -19.40 -7.00
N VAL A 134 36.36 -20.42 -7.75
CA VAL A 134 35.48 -21.47 -8.28
C VAL A 134 34.83 -22.26 -7.13
N LYS A 135 35.60 -22.61 -6.09
CA LYS A 135 35.05 -23.28 -4.90
C LYS A 135 34.07 -22.39 -4.14
N LEU A 136 34.34 -21.10 -4.02
CA LEU A 136 33.48 -20.13 -3.34
C LEU A 136 32.19 -19.87 -4.13
N VAL A 137 32.27 -19.75 -5.45
CA VAL A 137 31.09 -19.60 -6.33
C VAL A 137 30.24 -20.86 -6.31
N ALA A 138 30.85 -22.05 -6.33
CA ALA A 138 30.14 -23.32 -6.19
C ALA A 138 29.45 -23.44 -4.82
N ALA A 139 30.13 -23.05 -3.74
CA ALA A 139 29.56 -23.04 -2.39
C ALA A 139 28.40 -22.04 -2.24
N ASN A 140 28.54 -20.83 -2.79
CA ASN A 140 27.49 -19.82 -2.76
C ASN A 140 26.28 -20.22 -3.62
N SER A 141 26.50 -20.86 -4.77
CA SER A 141 25.43 -21.42 -5.60
C SER A 141 24.69 -22.54 -4.87
N ALA A 142 25.42 -23.45 -4.21
CA ALA A 142 24.82 -24.50 -3.39
C ALA A 142 24.03 -23.93 -2.19
N TYR A 143 24.54 -22.87 -1.56
CA TYR A 143 23.85 -22.18 -0.46
C TYR A 143 22.58 -21.47 -0.93
N ALA A 144 22.61 -20.80 -2.08
CA ALA A 144 21.44 -20.18 -2.69
C ALA A 144 20.36 -21.22 -3.02
N SER A 145 20.74 -22.34 -3.65
CA SER A 145 19.83 -23.45 -3.94
C SER A 145 19.25 -24.09 -2.67
N ALA A 146 20.05 -24.25 -1.62
CA ALA A 146 19.58 -24.74 -0.33
C ALA A 146 18.57 -23.79 0.34
N ASN A 147 18.79 -22.47 0.25
CA ASN A 147 17.86 -21.47 0.76
C ASN A 147 16.55 -21.42 -0.03
N GLU A 148 16.60 -21.55 -1.36
CA GLU A 148 15.38 -21.69 -2.17
C GLU A 148 14.59 -22.94 -1.80
N ALA A 149 15.27 -24.09 -1.62
CA ALA A 149 14.63 -25.33 -1.19
C ALA A 149 13.99 -25.20 0.21
N LEU A 150 14.66 -24.54 1.16
CA LEU A 150 14.12 -24.27 2.49
C LEU A 150 12.91 -23.33 2.46
N MET A 151 12.93 -22.30 1.61
CA MET A 151 11.80 -21.40 1.41
C MET A 151 10.60 -22.13 0.81
N LEU A 152 10.80 -22.99 -0.18
CA LEU A 152 9.74 -23.82 -0.76
C LEU A 152 9.16 -24.79 0.28
N ALA A 153 10.02 -25.49 1.04
CA ALA A 153 9.58 -26.41 2.09
C ALA A 153 8.79 -25.69 3.20
N ARG A 154 9.20 -24.46 3.56
CA ARG A 154 8.47 -23.62 4.52
C ARG A 154 7.09 -23.22 3.99
N ASN A 155 7.00 -22.79 2.73
CA ASN A 155 5.73 -22.42 2.11
C ASN A 155 4.78 -23.62 2.02
N GLU A 156 5.30 -24.82 1.71
CA GLU A 156 4.52 -26.06 1.71
C GLU A 156 4.03 -26.43 3.11
N LEU A 157 4.87 -26.26 4.14
CA LEU A 157 4.49 -26.50 5.53
C LEU A 157 3.40 -25.50 5.99
N GLU A 158 3.56 -24.21 5.69
CA GLU A 158 2.57 -23.18 6.02
C GLU A 158 1.23 -23.45 5.30
N LYS A 159 1.29 -23.88 4.03
CA LYS A 159 0.10 -24.32 3.29
C LYS A 159 -0.56 -25.53 3.94
N ALA A 160 0.19 -26.57 4.26
CA ALA A 160 -0.33 -27.77 4.93
C ALA A 160 -0.94 -27.45 6.31
N GLN A 161 -0.34 -26.55 7.08
CA GLN A 161 -0.89 -26.07 8.34
C GLN A 161 -2.19 -25.28 8.15
N SER A 162 -2.27 -24.46 7.10
CA SER A 162 -3.49 -23.71 6.77
C SER A 162 -4.64 -24.64 6.35
N ASP A 163 -4.35 -25.67 5.56
CA ASP A 163 -5.33 -26.66 5.11
C ASP A 163 -5.79 -27.55 6.26
N ALA A 164 -4.89 -27.93 7.18
CA ALA A 164 -5.25 -28.65 8.40
C ALA A 164 -6.16 -27.82 9.32
N ARG A 165 -5.91 -26.51 9.46
CA ARG A 165 -6.78 -25.60 10.23
C ARG A 165 -8.17 -25.49 9.60
N ARG A 166 -8.25 -25.30 8.27
CA ARG A 166 -9.52 -25.25 7.54
C ARG A 166 -10.31 -26.55 7.68
N SER A 167 -9.66 -27.70 7.53
CA SER A 167 -10.28 -29.02 7.72
C SER A 167 -10.79 -29.22 9.15
N SER A 168 -10.03 -28.80 10.17
CA SER A 168 -10.45 -28.84 11.57
C SER A 168 -11.66 -27.94 11.84
N GLU A 169 -11.67 -26.73 11.29
CA GLU A 169 -12.80 -25.79 11.43
C GLU A 169 -14.06 -26.30 10.70
N GLU A 170 -13.91 -26.87 9.51
CA GLU A 170 -15.02 -27.51 8.79
C GLU A 170 -15.60 -28.70 9.55
N ALA A 171 -14.74 -29.54 10.16
CA ALA A 171 -15.19 -30.63 11.01
C ALA A 171 -15.96 -30.12 12.23
N LYS A 172 -15.49 -29.05 12.89
CA LYS A 172 -16.21 -28.40 14.00
C LYS A 172 -17.55 -27.82 13.55
N ARG A 173 -17.62 -27.18 12.38
CA ARG A 173 -18.87 -26.65 11.82
C ARG A 173 -19.87 -27.77 11.50
N LYS A 174 -19.42 -28.88 10.91
CA LYS A 174 -20.27 -30.05 10.65
C LYS A 174 -20.79 -30.68 11.94
N ALA A 175 -19.96 -30.81 12.96
CA ALA A 175 -20.37 -31.31 14.28
C ALA A 175 -21.41 -30.38 14.94
N ALA A 176 -21.18 -29.07 14.93
CA ALA A 176 -22.11 -28.08 15.47
C ALA A 176 -23.45 -28.05 14.71
N LEU A 177 -23.42 -28.21 13.37
CA LEU A 177 -24.63 -28.31 12.55
C LEU A 177 -25.43 -29.57 12.90
N GLY A 178 -24.76 -30.71 13.08
CA GLY A 178 -25.41 -31.95 13.51
C GLY A 178 -26.06 -31.85 14.89
N GLU A 179 -25.40 -31.20 15.85
CA GLU A 179 -25.97 -30.96 17.19
C GLU A 179 -27.19 -30.02 17.12
N TRP A 180 -27.13 -28.99 16.27
CA TRP A 180 -28.25 -28.06 16.07
C TRP A 180 -29.45 -28.75 15.40
N GLN A 181 -29.21 -29.57 14.37
CA GLN A 181 -30.26 -30.35 13.71
C GLN A 181 -30.92 -31.33 14.69
N ALA A 182 -30.13 -32.03 15.51
CA ALA A 182 -30.68 -32.93 16.53
C ALA A 182 -31.55 -32.19 17.57
N LYS A 183 -31.17 -30.98 17.97
CA LYS A 183 -31.97 -30.13 18.86
C LYS A 183 -33.26 -29.65 18.20
N ASP A 184 -33.20 -29.24 16.92
CA ASP A 184 -34.37 -28.82 16.16
C ASP A 184 -35.37 -29.97 15.97
N ASP A 185 -34.89 -31.16 15.65
CA ASP A 185 -35.72 -32.37 15.54
C ASP A 185 -36.34 -32.77 16.89
N ALA A 186 -35.60 -32.65 17.99
CA ALA A 186 -36.13 -32.87 19.33
C ALA A 186 -37.24 -31.85 19.70
N LEU A 187 -37.06 -30.58 19.35
CA LEU A 187 -38.07 -29.53 19.57
C LEU A 187 -39.31 -29.76 18.71
N LYS A 188 -39.15 -30.17 17.45
CA LYS A 188 -40.26 -30.56 16.56
C LYS A 188 -41.04 -31.75 17.10
N ALA A 189 -40.34 -32.77 17.61
CA ALA A 189 -40.96 -33.93 18.25
C ALA A 189 -41.74 -33.52 19.52
N GLN A 190 -41.17 -32.64 20.35
CA GLN A 190 -41.85 -32.10 21.53
C GLN A 190 -43.10 -31.28 21.16
N ALA A 191 -43.01 -30.45 20.11
CA ALA A 191 -44.14 -29.67 19.62
C ALA A 191 -45.27 -30.57 19.09
N ALA A 192 -44.92 -31.64 18.36
CA ALA A 192 -45.89 -32.63 17.88
C ALA A 192 -46.57 -33.38 19.05
N ALA A 193 -45.80 -33.77 20.08
CA ALA A 193 -46.36 -34.40 21.27
C ALA A 193 -47.33 -33.47 22.02
N LEU A 194 -46.99 -32.18 22.15
CA LEU A 194 -47.88 -31.18 22.75
C LEU A 194 -49.14 -30.93 21.92
N ALA A 195 -49.05 -30.97 20.59
CA ALA A 195 -50.21 -30.86 19.70
C ALA A 195 -51.19 -32.03 19.92
N LEU A 196 -50.68 -33.27 19.99
CA LEU A 196 -51.49 -34.46 20.30
C LEU A 196 -52.14 -34.39 21.68
N GLN A 197 -51.42 -33.88 22.69
CA GLN A 197 -52.00 -33.67 24.02
C GLN A 197 -53.14 -32.64 24.01
N ARG A 198 -52.98 -31.53 23.27
CA ARG A 198 -54.04 -30.52 23.11
C ARG A 198 -55.27 -31.10 22.43
N GLU A 199 -55.08 -31.91 21.39
CA GLU A 199 -56.19 -32.57 20.70
C GLU A 199 -56.92 -33.55 21.62
N ALA A 200 -56.19 -34.37 22.39
CA ALA A 200 -56.78 -35.29 23.36
C ALA A 200 -57.59 -34.56 24.45
N ILE A 201 -57.07 -33.43 24.96
CA ILE A 201 -57.80 -32.58 25.91
C ILE A 201 -59.07 -32.01 25.27
N THR A 202 -58.99 -31.54 24.02
CA THR A 202 -60.14 -30.99 23.29
C THR A 202 -61.24 -32.04 23.09
N ILE A 203 -60.87 -33.28 22.73
CA ILE A 203 -61.82 -34.40 22.62
C ILE A 203 -62.46 -34.69 23.99
N ARG A 204 -61.69 -34.67 25.07
CA ARG A 204 -62.20 -34.90 26.42
C ARG A 204 -63.19 -33.81 26.85
N ILE A 205 -62.90 -32.54 26.58
CA ILE A 205 -63.80 -31.41 26.85
C ILE A 205 -65.11 -31.56 26.07
N ARG A 206 -65.03 -31.93 24.79
CA ARG A 206 -66.22 -32.15 23.94
C ARG A 206 -67.10 -33.29 24.48
N ASN A 207 -66.49 -34.38 24.94
CA ASN A 207 -67.21 -35.49 25.57
C ASN A 207 -67.87 -35.09 26.89
N ILE A 208 -67.23 -34.25 27.69
CA ILE A 208 -67.83 -33.70 28.92
C ILE A 208 -69.03 -32.82 28.57
N HIS A 209 -68.89 -31.91 27.61
CA HIS A 209 -70.00 -31.03 27.17
C HIS A 209 -71.20 -31.83 26.65
N SER A 210 -70.98 -32.87 25.83
CA SER A 210 -72.06 -33.74 25.35
C SER A 210 -72.78 -34.47 26.51
N LYS A 211 -72.04 -34.92 27.52
CA LYS A 211 -72.62 -35.53 28.72
C LYS A 211 -73.38 -34.52 29.59
N GLU A 212 -72.94 -33.27 29.66
CA GLU A 212 -73.69 -32.21 30.34
C GLU A 212 -74.95 -31.82 29.58
N GLU A 213 -74.88 -31.74 28.25
CA GLU A 213 -76.02 -31.37 27.42
C GLU A 213 -77.14 -32.42 27.51
N THR A 214 -76.78 -33.71 27.50
CA THR A 214 -77.73 -34.80 27.77
C THR A 214 -78.31 -34.75 29.19
N ARG A 215 -77.53 -34.32 30.20
CA ARG A 215 -78.05 -34.10 31.56
C ARG A 215 -79.00 -32.90 31.62
N ARG A 216 -78.66 -31.78 30.97
CA ARG A 216 -79.51 -30.58 30.90
C ARG A 216 -80.84 -30.91 30.23
N GLU A 217 -80.81 -31.72 29.17
CA GLU A 217 -82.04 -32.15 28.49
C GLU A 217 -82.93 -33.00 29.40
N LYS A 218 -82.36 -33.96 30.14
CA LYS A 218 -83.12 -34.73 31.15
C LYS A 218 -83.73 -33.83 32.23
N ILE A 219 -83.00 -32.82 32.70
CA ILE A 219 -83.51 -31.86 33.68
C ILE A 219 -84.69 -31.06 33.10
N ARG A 220 -84.61 -30.64 31.83
CA ARG A 220 -85.74 -29.96 31.16
C ARG A 220 -86.96 -30.85 31.04
N THR A 221 -86.78 -32.14 30.73
CA THR A 221 -87.89 -33.10 30.68
C THR A 221 -88.55 -33.24 32.05
N ILE A 222 -87.76 -33.39 33.11
CA ILE A 222 -88.28 -33.48 34.49
C ILE A 222 -88.99 -32.19 34.90
N ASP A 223 -88.44 -31.02 34.57
CA ASP A 223 -89.09 -29.72 34.86
C ASP A 223 -90.42 -29.58 34.11
N ALA A 224 -90.50 -30.03 32.85
CA ALA A 224 -91.72 -30.04 32.07
C ALA A 224 -92.79 -30.98 32.69
N GLU A 225 -92.42 -32.18 33.13
CA GLU A 225 -93.31 -33.11 33.84
C GLU A 225 -93.80 -32.53 35.17
N TRP A 226 -92.93 -31.85 35.92
CA TRP A 226 -93.29 -31.16 37.16
C TRP A 226 -94.29 -30.04 36.92
N ARG A 227 -94.07 -29.19 35.90
CA ARG A 227 -95.01 -28.11 35.54
C ARG A 227 -96.37 -28.64 35.10
N LEU A 228 -96.41 -29.75 34.35
CA LEU A 228 -97.67 -30.43 33.99
C LEU A 228 -98.39 -30.96 35.24
N THR A 229 -97.66 -31.55 36.17
CA THR A 229 -98.23 -32.07 37.43
C THR A 229 -98.78 -30.94 38.29
N LEU A 230 -98.06 -29.82 38.40
CA LEU A 230 -98.49 -28.63 39.12
C LEU A 230 -99.74 -28.02 38.46
N ALA A 231 -99.77 -27.88 37.14
CA ALA A 231 -100.93 -27.37 36.42
C ALA A 231 -102.18 -28.27 36.60
N CYS A 232 -102.01 -29.60 36.60
CA CYS A 232 -103.08 -30.54 36.91
C CYS A 232 -103.58 -30.40 38.36
N TRP A 233 -102.68 -30.13 39.31
CA TRP A 233 -103.03 -29.90 40.71
C TRP A 233 -103.79 -28.58 40.88
N GLU A 234 -103.31 -27.49 40.29
CA GLU A 234 -103.98 -26.18 40.30
C GLU A 234 -105.36 -26.25 39.62
N ALA A 235 -105.48 -26.97 38.50
CA ALA A 235 -106.76 -27.17 37.83
C ALA A 235 -107.74 -27.97 38.70
N ARG A 236 -107.26 -28.97 39.44
CA ARG A 236 -108.06 -29.73 40.40
C ARG A 236 -108.50 -28.86 41.59
N GLU A 237 -107.61 -28.01 42.09
CA GLU A 237 -107.91 -27.08 43.18
C GLU A 237 -108.95 -26.04 42.74
N TRP A 238 -108.82 -25.51 41.51
CA TRP A 238 -109.84 -24.66 40.89
C TRP A 238 -111.18 -25.37 40.73
N ALA A 239 -111.21 -26.64 40.29
CA ALA A 239 -112.44 -27.41 40.17
C ALA A 239 -113.10 -27.68 41.54
N LEU A 240 -112.30 -27.94 42.58
CA LEU A 240 -112.79 -28.10 43.96
C LEU A 240 -113.32 -26.78 44.53
N ASN A 241 -112.65 -25.66 44.27
CA ASN A 241 -113.08 -24.34 44.71
C ASN A 241 -114.31 -23.83 43.92
N ALA A 242 -114.43 -24.16 42.63
CA ALA A 242 -115.63 -23.90 41.84
C ALA A 242 -116.83 -24.73 42.34
N SER A 243 -116.62 -25.99 42.72
CA SER A 243 -117.62 -26.83 43.40
C SER A 243 -118.01 -26.29 44.79
N TYR A 244 -117.06 -25.68 45.51
CA TYR A 244 -117.32 -25.03 46.80
C TYR A 244 -118.02 -23.66 46.69
N ALA A 245 -118.04 -23.04 45.50
CA ALA A 245 -118.66 -21.73 45.26
C ALA A 245 -120.16 -21.82 44.91
N GLU A 246 -120.71 -23.01 44.68
CA GLU A 246 -122.10 -23.19 44.22
C GLU A 246 -123.03 -23.90 45.23
N SER A 247 -122.72 -23.88 46.54
CA SER A 247 -123.68 -24.33 47.57
C SER A 247 -123.36 -23.84 48.99
N ARG A 248 -124.04 -22.78 49.39
CA ARG A 248 -124.50 -22.54 50.78
C ARG A 248 -126.04 -22.56 50.68
N TYR A 249 -126.83 -23.22 51.50
CA TYR A 249 -126.76 -23.48 52.95
C TYR A 249 -127.85 -24.55 53.24
N ASN A 250 -127.63 -25.43 54.23
CA ASN A 250 -128.60 -26.35 54.88
C ASN A 250 -128.51 -27.89 54.67
N VAL A 251 -127.48 -28.45 54.02
CA VAL A 251 -127.32 -29.94 53.97
C VAL A 251 -126.00 -30.44 54.59
N VAL A 252 -125.11 -29.54 55.02
CA VAL A 252 -123.74 -29.89 55.45
C VAL A 252 -123.66 -30.43 56.89
N GLN A 253 -124.68 -30.27 57.75
CA GLN A 253 -124.62 -30.84 59.11
C GLN A 253 -125.06 -32.31 59.20
N GLU A 254 -125.92 -32.80 58.31
CA GLU A 254 -126.32 -34.22 58.33
C GLU A 254 -125.39 -35.12 57.47
N ALA A 255 -124.77 -34.56 56.43
CA ALA A 255 -123.75 -35.26 55.64
C ALA A 255 -122.44 -35.50 56.40
N TRP A 256 -122.11 -34.66 57.40
CA TRP A 256 -120.86 -34.77 58.15
C TRP A 256 -120.84 -35.97 59.12
N VAL A 257 -122.01 -36.38 59.64
CA VAL A 257 -122.13 -37.59 60.49
C VAL A 257 -122.09 -38.87 59.63
N GLY A 258 -122.64 -38.84 58.41
CA GLY A 258 -122.53 -39.94 57.45
C GLY A 258 -121.10 -40.13 56.91
N LEU A 259 -120.41 -39.04 56.60
CA LEU A 259 -119.01 -39.08 56.13
C LEU A 259 -118.03 -39.52 57.21
N ARG A 260 -118.29 -39.21 58.49
CA ARG A 260 -117.43 -39.65 59.61
C ARG A 260 -117.45 -41.17 59.81
N ASN A 261 -118.59 -41.81 59.61
CA ASN A 261 -118.72 -43.28 59.71
C ASN A 261 -118.13 -43.99 58.49
N ILE A 262 -118.19 -43.37 57.30
CA ILE A 262 -117.49 -43.87 56.10
C ILE A 262 -115.97 -43.68 56.23
N TYR A 263 -115.52 -42.56 56.79
CA TYR A 263 -114.10 -42.24 57.00
C TYR A 263 -113.45 -43.17 58.04
N HIS A 264 -114.14 -43.54 59.11
CA HIS A 264 -113.62 -44.56 60.03
C HIS A 264 -113.67 -45.98 59.44
N GLY A 265 -114.62 -46.29 58.56
CA GLY A 265 -114.67 -47.56 57.82
C GLY A 265 -113.60 -47.71 56.74
N THR A 266 -113.14 -46.61 56.13
CA THR A 266 -112.05 -46.61 55.14
C THR A 266 -110.67 -46.47 55.77
N VAL A 267 -110.53 -45.76 56.89
CA VAL A 267 -109.24 -45.65 57.61
C VAL A 267 -108.82 -47.00 58.24
N SER A 268 -109.75 -47.84 58.68
CA SER A 268 -109.41 -49.22 59.09
C SER A 268 -109.06 -50.16 57.92
N LYS A 269 -109.40 -49.80 56.67
CA LYS A 269 -108.96 -50.53 55.45
C LYS A 269 -107.69 -49.93 54.83
N LEU A 270 -107.36 -48.67 55.11
CA LEU A 270 -106.11 -48.01 54.72
C LEU A 270 -104.94 -48.29 55.70
N GLY A 271 -105.22 -48.87 56.87
CA GLY A 271 -104.18 -49.32 57.81
C GLY A 271 -103.25 -50.41 57.26
N ALA A 272 -103.64 -51.10 56.17
CA ALA A 272 -102.78 -52.05 55.45
C ALA A 272 -102.07 -51.44 54.23
N SER A 273 -102.59 -50.34 53.65
CA SER A 273 -102.02 -49.68 52.45
C SER A 273 -101.07 -48.52 52.80
N ASN A 274 -101.17 -47.96 54.00
CA ASN A 274 -100.21 -46.96 54.49
C ASN A 274 -98.83 -47.53 54.81
N HIS A 275 -98.70 -48.84 55.06
CA HIS A 275 -97.39 -49.44 55.31
C HIS A 275 -96.54 -49.51 54.04
N GLU A 276 -97.16 -49.78 52.87
CA GLU A 276 -96.47 -49.74 51.56
C GLU A 276 -96.07 -48.30 51.16
N LEU A 277 -96.93 -47.30 51.41
CA LEU A 277 -96.61 -45.91 51.13
C LEU A 277 -95.53 -45.35 52.06
N VAL A 278 -95.49 -45.79 53.31
CA VAL A 278 -94.43 -45.43 54.27
C VAL A 278 -93.11 -46.10 53.87
N GLU A 279 -93.12 -47.38 53.50
CA GLU A 279 -91.92 -48.05 52.97
C GLU A 279 -91.42 -47.41 51.67
N GLU A 280 -92.31 -47.02 50.75
CA GLU A 280 -91.91 -46.31 49.53
C GLU A 280 -91.35 -44.91 49.83
N HIS A 281 -91.92 -44.20 50.80
CA HIS A 281 -91.39 -42.91 51.25
C HIS A 281 -90.03 -43.03 51.95
N GLU A 282 -89.83 -44.05 52.79
CA GLU A 282 -88.55 -44.35 53.41
C GLU A 282 -87.49 -44.75 52.37
N LEU A 283 -87.87 -45.51 51.34
CA LEU A 283 -86.98 -45.86 50.22
C LEU A 283 -86.59 -44.61 49.41
N ARG A 284 -87.56 -43.72 49.13
CA ARG A 284 -87.31 -42.45 48.43
C ARG A 284 -86.46 -41.49 49.26
N LEU A 285 -86.62 -41.48 50.59
CA LEU A 285 -85.77 -40.71 51.50
C LEU A 285 -84.35 -41.28 51.54
N ALA A 286 -84.18 -42.60 51.61
CA ALA A 286 -82.87 -43.24 51.53
C ALA A 286 -82.17 -42.98 50.18
N ASP A 287 -82.92 -42.92 49.08
CA ASP A 287 -82.37 -42.56 47.77
C ASP A 287 -82.09 -41.05 47.65
N ALA A 288 -82.88 -40.19 48.28
CA ALA A 288 -82.59 -38.76 48.39
C ALA A 288 -81.32 -38.49 49.23
N GLU A 289 -81.09 -39.24 50.30
CA GLU A 289 -79.86 -39.17 51.11
C GLU A 289 -78.65 -39.65 50.31
N LYS A 290 -78.77 -40.75 49.54
CA LYS A 290 -77.72 -41.19 48.61
C LYS A 290 -77.43 -40.11 47.56
N HIS A 291 -78.46 -39.49 46.97
CA HIS A 291 -78.28 -38.41 46.01
C HIS A 291 -77.65 -37.16 46.63
N SER A 292 -78.01 -36.82 47.87
CA SER A 292 -77.37 -35.74 48.64
C SER A 292 -75.87 -36.02 48.87
N MET A 293 -75.52 -37.25 49.26
CA MET A 293 -74.13 -37.67 49.40
C MET A 293 -73.37 -37.63 48.05
N TYR A 294 -73.99 -38.04 46.95
CA TYR A 294 -73.39 -37.92 45.62
C TYR A 294 -73.22 -36.47 45.17
N ALA A 295 -74.20 -35.60 45.46
CA ALA A 295 -74.11 -34.17 45.18
C ALA A 295 -72.97 -33.52 46.00
N PHE A 296 -72.81 -33.91 47.26
CA PHE A 296 -71.70 -33.45 48.10
C PHE A 296 -70.33 -33.92 47.56
N LYS A 297 -70.21 -35.20 47.16
CA LYS A 297 -68.99 -35.72 46.52
C LYS A 297 -68.66 -34.99 45.22
N LEU A 298 -69.66 -34.70 44.39
CA LEU A 298 -69.49 -33.93 43.16
C LEU A 298 -69.09 -32.49 43.44
N SER A 299 -69.68 -31.84 44.46
CA SER A 299 -69.31 -30.49 44.87
C SER A 299 -67.84 -30.42 45.29
N ASN A 300 -67.35 -31.40 46.06
CA ASN A 300 -65.93 -31.45 46.45
C ASN A 300 -65.01 -31.64 45.24
N GLN A 301 -65.40 -32.50 44.28
CA GLN A 301 -64.65 -32.68 43.04
C GLN A 301 -64.61 -31.41 42.18
N ILE A 302 -65.71 -30.65 42.13
CA ILE A 302 -65.76 -29.37 41.43
C ILE A 302 -64.80 -28.37 42.09
N SER A 303 -64.82 -28.25 43.43
CA SER A 303 -63.91 -27.37 44.16
C SER A 303 -62.43 -27.74 43.95
N GLU A 304 -62.09 -29.03 43.90
CA GLU A 304 -60.74 -29.49 43.58
C GLU A 304 -60.32 -29.14 42.15
N LEU A 305 -61.22 -29.31 41.18
CA LEU A 305 -60.97 -28.94 39.78
C LEU A 305 -60.82 -27.43 39.60
N GLU A 306 -61.59 -26.62 40.32
CA GLU A 306 -61.46 -25.16 40.33
C GLU A 306 -60.10 -24.73 40.91
N ALA A 307 -59.67 -25.35 42.02
CA ALA A 307 -58.35 -25.12 42.59
C ALA A 307 -57.21 -25.50 41.61
N GLN A 308 -57.34 -26.63 40.92
CA GLN A 308 -56.39 -27.05 39.88
C GLN A 308 -56.39 -26.09 38.70
N SER A 309 -57.55 -25.62 38.26
CA SER A 309 -57.69 -24.63 37.19
C SER A 309 -56.99 -23.32 37.56
N GLN A 310 -57.22 -22.82 38.78
CA GLN A 310 -56.58 -21.61 39.28
C GLN A 310 -55.05 -21.76 39.35
N GLN A 311 -54.56 -22.93 39.78
CA GLN A 311 -53.14 -23.22 39.81
C GLN A 311 -52.52 -23.23 38.40
N LEU A 312 -53.22 -23.78 37.41
CA LEU A 312 -52.79 -23.77 36.00
C LEU A 312 -52.78 -22.35 35.43
N THR A 313 -53.77 -21.52 35.74
CA THR A 313 -53.80 -20.10 35.34
C THR A 313 -52.62 -19.34 35.91
N ASN A 314 -52.29 -19.55 37.20
CA ASN A 314 -51.12 -18.92 37.81
C ASN A 314 -49.81 -19.36 37.13
N ARG A 315 -49.68 -20.64 36.78
CA ARG A 315 -48.52 -21.16 36.03
C ARG A 315 -48.40 -20.55 34.63
N LEU A 316 -49.52 -20.36 33.93
CA LEU A 316 -49.54 -19.72 32.62
C LEU A 316 -49.12 -18.25 32.70
N ASN A 317 -49.56 -17.53 33.73
CA ASN A 317 -49.18 -16.14 33.95
C ASN A 317 -47.66 -16.01 34.21
N VAL A 318 -47.09 -16.87 35.06
CA VAL A 318 -45.64 -16.91 35.30
C VAL A 318 -44.88 -17.22 34.01
N ALA A 319 -45.33 -18.21 33.23
CA ALA A 319 -44.70 -18.53 31.95
C ALA A 319 -44.77 -17.38 30.93
N ALA A 320 -45.87 -16.62 30.91
CA ALA A 320 -46.03 -15.44 30.07
C ALA A 320 -45.07 -14.31 30.49
N GLU A 321 -44.89 -14.09 31.79
CA GLU A 321 -43.92 -13.12 32.32
C GLU A 321 -42.48 -13.52 31.99
N GLU A 322 -42.13 -14.80 32.13
CA GLU A 322 -40.82 -15.32 31.72
C GLU A 322 -40.58 -15.13 30.22
N GLN A 323 -41.60 -15.38 29.39
CA GLN A 323 -41.50 -15.14 27.95
C GLN A 323 -41.30 -13.64 27.63
N SER A 324 -41.93 -12.73 28.38
CA SER A 324 -41.71 -11.29 28.24
C SER A 324 -40.27 -10.92 28.61
N ARG A 325 -39.76 -11.42 29.74
CA ARG A 325 -38.37 -11.17 30.17
C ARG A 325 -37.35 -11.69 29.16
N LEU A 326 -37.60 -12.86 28.57
CA LEU A 326 -36.75 -13.41 27.51
C LEU A 326 -36.76 -12.53 26.26
N LYS A 327 -37.92 -12.00 25.86
CA LYS A 327 -38.02 -11.06 24.73
C LYS A 327 -37.24 -9.77 24.99
N ASP A 328 -37.32 -9.22 26.21
CA ASP A 328 -36.58 -8.02 26.56
C ASP A 328 -35.06 -8.28 26.57
N LYS A 329 -34.64 -9.42 27.10
CA LYS A 329 -33.23 -9.84 27.07
C LYS A 329 -32.71 -10.06 25.65
N THR A 330 -33.54 -10.57 24.73
CA THR A 330 -33.15 -10.68 23.31
C THR A 330 -32.98 -9.31 22.65
N ARG A 331 -33.83 -8.33 22.97
CA ARG A 331 -33.69 -6.95 22.46
C ARG A 331 -32.43 -6.28 23.00
N GLU A 332 -32.10 -6.50 24.26
CA GLU A 332 -30.87 -6.00 24.88
C GLU A 332 -29.63 -6.56 24.18
N LEU A 333 -29.58 -7.88 23.95
CA LEU A 333 -28.50 -8.53 23.20
C LEU A 333 -28.41 -8.04 21.74
N GLU A 334 -29.54 -7.75 21.09
CA GLU A 334 -29.55 -7.14 19.75
C GLU A 334 -28.98 -5.72 19.76
N MET A 335 -29.29 -4.92 20.79
CA MET A 335 -28.70 -3.59 20.97
C MET A 335 -27.19 -3.66 21.22
N GLU A 336 -26.72 -4.57 22.07
CA GLU A 336 -25.29 -4.79 22.30
C GLU A 336 -24.56 -5.20 21.02
N ARG A 337 -25.14 -6.12 20.24
CA ARG A 337 -24.58 -6.51 18.93
C ARG A 337 -24.52 -5.33 17.95
N ALA A 338 -25.56 -4.48 17.95
CA ALA A 338 -25.59 -3.28 17.10
C ALA A 338 -24.53 -2.24 17.53
N LEU A 339 -24.32 -2.06 18.84
CA LEU A 339 -23.26 -1.19 19.37
C LEU A 339 -21.87 -1.73 19.00
N HIS A 340 -21.62 -3.02 19.22
CA HIS A 340 -20.36 -3.65 18.86
C HIS A 340 -20.08 -3.57 17.35
N ALA A 341 -21.10 -3.73 16.50
CA ALA A 341 -20.96 -3.54 15.05
C ALA A 341 -20.59 -2.08 14.70
N ARG A 342 -21.14 -1.09 15.41
CA ARG A 342 -20.77 0.32 15.23
C ARG A 342 -19.34 0.61 15.66
N GLU A 343 -18.89 0.04 16.78
CA GLU A 343 -17.51 0.15 17.25
C GLU A 343 -16.52 -0.46 16.26
N GLN A 344 -16.82 -1.64 15.72
CA GLN A 344 -16.01 -2.26 14.66
C GLN A 344 -15.95 -1.39 13.40
N ALA A 345 -17.07 -0.79 13.00
CA ALA A 345 -17.11 0.12 11.87
C ALA A 345 -16.31 1.41 12.13
N ALA A 346 -16.34 1.96 13.36
CA ALA A 346 -15.53 3.11 13.74
C ALA A 346 -14.03 2.78 13.71
N ALA A 347 -13.63 1.65 14.29
CA ALA A 347 -12.24 1.16 14.24
C ALA A 347 -11.77 0.89 12.80
N GLY A 348 -12.66 0.46 11.91
CA GLY A 348 -12.38 0.34 10.48
C GLY A 348 -12.02 1.69 9.85
N ARG A 349 -12.81 2.73 10.11
CA ARG A 349 -12.56 4.09 9.58
C ARG A 349 -11.26 4.69 10.11
N GLU A 350 -10.90 4.43 11.37
CA GLU A 350 -9.61 4.87 11.92
C GLU A 350 -8.43 4.19 11.22
N ARG A 351 -8.54 2.90 10.90
CA ARG A 351 -7.51 2.21 10.12
C ARG A 351 -7.38 2.80 8.72
N ASP A 352 -8.51 3.06 8.05
CA ASP A 352 -8.52 3.65 6.72
C ASP A 352 -7.86 5.04 6.73
N ALA A 353 -8.17 5.87 7.74
CA ALA A 353 -7.54 7.17 7.94
C ALA A 353 -6.02 7.04 8.15
N ALA A 354 -5.57 6.11 8.99
CA ALA A 354 -4.14 5.88 9.24
C ALA A 354 -3.39 5.40 7.98
N THR A 355 -4.02 4.61 7.11
CA THR A 355 -3.47 4.28 5.78
C THR A 355 -3.38 5.51 4.88
N GLY A 356 -4.41 6.36 4.85
CA GLY A 356 -4.38 7.61 4.09
C GLY A 356 -3.25 8.56 4.50
N GLU A 357 -2.96 8.64 5.79
CA GLU A 357 -1.81 9.39 6.32
C GLU A 357 -0.47 8.79 5.88
N ARG A 358 -0.33 7.45 5.91
CA ARG A 358 0.88 6.77 5.40
C ARG A 358 1.11 7.05 3.92
N ASP A 359 0.06 7.03 3.12
CA ASP A 359 0.15 7.33 1.67
C ASP A 359 0.49 8.81 1.42
N ALA A 360 0.02 9.72 2.27
CA ALA A 360 0.44 11.13 2.22
C ALA A 360 1.95 11.27 2.51
N ILE A 361 2.44 10.63 3.58
CA ILE A 361 3.88 10.62 3.92
C ILE A 361 4.73 9.98 2.81
N GLY A 362 4.22 8.92 2.16
CA GLY A 362 4.88 8.33 0.99
C GLY A 362 5.07 9.33 -0.14
N ARG A 363 4.02 10.09 -0.47
CA ARG A 363 4.08 11.14 -1.51
C ARG A 363 5.03 12.28 -1.16
N GLU A 364 5.11 12.67 0.11
CA GLU A 364 6.08 13.67 0.57
C GLU A 364 7.53 13.18 0.42
N ARG A 365 7.80 11.91 0.75
CA ARG A 365 9.13 11.31 0.54
C ARG A 365 9.51 11.27 -0.94
N ASP A 366 8.57 10.94 -1.83
CA ASP A 366 8.82 10.93 -3.27
C ASP A 366 9.08 12.35 -3.81
N ALA A 367 8.38 13.36 -3.28
CA ALA A 367 8.64 14.76 -3.63
C ALA A 367 10.06 15.18 -3.20
N LEU A 368 10.45 14.88 -1.97
CA LEU A 368 11.81 15.17 -1.46
C LEU A 368 12.90 14.43 -2.26
N ALA A 369 12.64 13.20 -2.70
CA ALA A 369 13.57 12.47 -3.56
C ALA A 369 13.77 13.19 -4.90
N ARG A 370 12.70 13.68 -5.53
CA ARG A 370 12.77 14.45 -6.78
C ARG A 370 13.52 15.78 -6.60
N GLU A 371 13.28 16.48 -5.49
CA GLU A 371 14.02 17.71 -5.17
C GLU A 371 15.52 17.43 -5.01
N ARG A 372 15.89 16.34 -4.33
CA ARG A 372 17.29 15.92 -4.20
C ARG A 372 17.91 15.63 -5.56
N ASP A 373 17.20 14.94 -6.44
CA ASP A 373 17.70 14.62 -7.78
C ASP A 373 17.89 15.86 -8.64
N LEU A 374 16.98 16.85 -8.55
CA LEU A 374 17.14 18.16 -9.18
C LEU A 374 18.37 18.92 -8.64
N ALA A 375 18.59 18.90 -7.32
CA ALA A 375 19.77 19.51 -6.72
C ALA A 375 21.08 18.86 -7.20
N VAL A 376 21.10 17.53 -7.35
CA VAL A 376 22.25 16.81 -7.94
C VAL A 376 22.46 17.21 -9.40
N GLN A 377 21.40 17.33 -10.19
CA GLN A 377 21.50 17.80 -11.58
C GLN A 377 22.05 19.22 -11.67
N GLN A 378 21.60 20.14 -10.81
CA GLN A 378 22.11 21.50 -10.72
C GLN A 378 23.59 21.53 -10.35
N LYS A 379 24.00 20.73 -9.35
CA LYS A 379 25.42 20.59 -8.98
C LYS A 379 26.27 20.12 -10.17
N ASN A 380 25.79 19.11 -10.90
CA ASN A 380 26.50 18.59 -12.08
C ASN A 380 26.62 19.64 -13.21
N LEU A 381 25.66 20.55 -13.34
CA LEU A 381 25.75 21.66 -14.29
C LEU A 381 26.81 22.67 -13.85
N VAL A 382 26.81 23.05 -12.56
CA VAL A 382 27.83 23.94 -11.99
C VAL A 382 29.23 23.34 -12.15
N ASP A 383 29.42 22.05 -11.87
CA ASP A 383 30.70 21.37 -12.02
C ASP A 383 31.18 21.39 -13.49
N LYS A 384 30.26 21.25 -14.46
CA LYS A 384 30.58 21.38 -15.89
C LYS A 384 30.97 22.80 -16.28
N GLU A 385 30.27 23.81 -15.78
CA GLU A 385 30.60 25.21 -16.00
C GLU A 385 31.97 25.55 -15.40
N LEU A 386 32.25 25.07 -14.19
CA LEU A 386 33.53 25.27 -13.51
C LEU A 386 34.69 24.62 -14.28
N ALA A 387 34.49 23.39 -14.77
CA ALA A 387 35.47 22.71 -15.63
C ALA A 387 35.69 23.44 -16.97
N SER A 388 34.65 24.06 -17.53
CA SER A 388 34.77 24.88 -18.75
C SER A 388 35.54 26.18 -18.49
N ALA A 389 35.29 26.84 -17.36
CA ALA A 389 35.99 28.04 -16.95
C ALA A 389 37.47 27.76 -16.70
N GLN A 390 37.80 26.64 -16.05
CA GLN A 390 39.19 26.20 -15.84
C GLN A 390 39.95 26.03 -17.16
N LYS A 391 39.31 25.45 -18.19
CA LYS A 391 39.93 25.31 -19.52
C LYS A 391 40.20 26.66 -20.19
N GLU A 392 39.31 27.64 -20.03
CA GLU A 392 39.54 28.98 -20.56
C GLU A 392 40.66 29.71 -19.79
N VAL A 393 40.75 29.53 -18.47
CA VAL A 393 41.88 30.05 -17.66
C VAL A 393 43.20 29.46 -18.15
N GLU A 394 43.29 28.13 -18.31
CA GLU A 394 44.50 27.47 -18.79
C GLU A 394 44.92 27.95 -20.19
N LYS A 395 43.94 28.23 -21.06
CA LYS A 395 44.17 28.80 -22.39
C LYS A 395 44.67 30.24 -22.33
N VAL A 396 44.14 31.06 -21.42
CA VAL A 396 44.62 32.43 -21.18
C VAL A 396 46.04 32.41 -20.61
N GLU A 397 46.35 31.51 -19.68
CA GLU A 397 47.70 31.34 -19.13
C GLU A 397 48.72 30.95 -20.21
N LYS A 398 48.36 30.02 -21.12
CA LYS A 398 49.23 29.68 -22.26
C LYS A 398 49.49 30.89 -23.16
N ARG A 399 48.46 31.68 -23.47
CA ARG A 399 48.61 32.93 -24.25
C ARG A 399 49.48 33.97 -23.53
N LEU A 400 49.36 34.06 -22.21
CA LEU A 400 50.18 34.95 -21.39
C LEU A 400 51.65 34.52 -21.43
N GLN A 401 51.93 33.22 -21.29
CA GLN A 401 53.28 32.67 -21.39
C GLN A 401 53.89 32.88 -22.79
N GLU A 402 53.10 32.68 -23.85
CA GLU A 402 53.52 32.98 -25.22
C GLU A 402 53.85 34.47 -25.40
N ALA A 403 52.98 35.37 -24.91
CA ALA A 403 53.23 36.80 -24.96
C ALA A 403 54.48 37.22 -24.18
N GLN A 404 54.71 36.62 -23.01
CA GLN A 404 55.93 36.85 -22.22
C GLN A 404 57.19 36.45 -22.99
N ARG A 405 57.20 35.28 -23.65
CA ARG A 405 58.32 34.87 -24.50
C ARG A 405 58.56 35.84 -25.65
N THR A 406 57.49 36.30 -26.32
CA THR A 406 57.65 37.29 -27.40
C THR A 406 58.25 38.61 -26.90
N LEU A 407 57.88 39.06 -25.69
CA LEU A 407 58.45 40.26 -25.09
C LEU A 407 59.92 40.07 -24.68
N GLU A 408 60.29 38.88 -24.21
CA GLU A 408 61.69 38.54 -23.90
C GLU A 408 62.54 38.51 -25.17
N ASP A 409 62.03 37.92 -26.25
CA ASP A 409 62.70 37.90 -27.55
C ASP A 409 62.87 39.31 -28.14
N GLU A 410 61.82 40.15 -28.07
CA GLU A 410 61.89 41.56 -28.48
C GLU A 410 62.90 42.35 -27.63
N LYS A 411 62.93 42.11 -26.31
CA LYS A 411 63.89 42.75 -25.41
C LYS A 411 65.32 42.34 -25.75
N ALA A 412 65.58 41.07 -26.00
CA ALA A 412 66.90 40.58 -26.43
C ALA A 412 67.33 41.23 -27.76
N CYS A 413 66.41 41.34 -28.73
CA CYS A 413 66.67 42.02 -30.00
C CYS A 413 67.01 43.51 -29.82
N LEU A 414 66.30 44.20 -28.91
CA LEU A 414 66.58 45.59 -28.58
C LEU A 414 67.93 45.75 -27.86
N GLU A 415 68.29 44.84 -26.96
CA GLU A 415 69.59 44.83 -26.27
C GLU A 415 70.74 44.65 -27.27
N ASP A 416 70.62 43.72 -28.23
CA ASP A 416 71.58 43.53 -29.32
C ASP A 416 71.72 44.78 -30.20
N ARG A 417 70.60 45.43 -30.51
CA ARG A 417 70.60 46.68 -31.30
C ARG A 417 71.26 47.83 -30.54
N ILE A 418 71.04 47.94 -29.23
CA ILE A 418 71.73 48.91 -28.36
C ILE A 418 73.24 48.62 -28.33
N ALA A 419 73.64 47.35 -28.20
CA ALA A 419 75.05 46.93 -28.23
C ALA A 419 75.73 47.24 -29.58
N ALA A 420 75.02 47.05 -30.69
CA ALA A 420 75.51 47.40 -32.03
C ALA A 420 75.69 48.92 -32.19
N LEU A 421 74.71 49.71 -31.77
CA LEU A 421 74.77 51.17 -31.82
C LEU A 421 75.88 51.73 -30.92
N THR A 422 76.10 51.16 -29.73
CA THR A 422 77.20 51.57 -28.85
C THR A 422 78.56 51.24 -29.44
N LYS A 423 78.73 50.07 -30.07
CA LYS A 423 79.95 49.74 -30.83
C LYS A 423 80.19 50.71 -31.99
N GLN A 424 79.14 51.05 -32.74
CA GLN A 424 79.23 52.03 -33.83
C GLN A 424 79.66 53.41 -33.31
N LYS A 425 79.04 53.89 -32.23
CA LYS A 425 79.38 55.18 -31.60
C LYS A 425 80.80 55.21 -31.04
N LEU A 426 81.28 54.11 -30.47
CA LEU A 426 82.68 53.96 -30.04
C LEU A 426 83.65 54.06 -31.22
N LYS A 427 83.34 53.39 -32.34
CA LYS A 427 84.14 53.47 -33.56
C LYS A 427 84.15 54.88 -34.15
N GLU A 428 83.00 55.55 -34.24
CA GLU A 428 82.89 56.96 -34.64
C GLU A 428 83.73 57.86 -33.73
N ALA A 429 83.72 57.62 -32.40
CA ALA A 429 84.53 58.39 -31.45
C ALA A 429 86.04 58.13 -31.58
N GLU A 430 86.46 56.92 -31.91
CA GLU A 430 87.86 56.59 -32.20
C GLU A 430 88.34 57.21 -33.51
N ASP A 431 87.51 57.22 -34.55
CA ASP A 431 87.79 57.88 -35.82
C ASP A 431 87.88 59.40 -35.63
N VAL A 432 86.97 60.01 -34.86
CA VAL A 432 87.06 61.43 -34.46
C VAL A 432 88.32 61.71 -33.63
N LYS A 433 88.76 60.80 -32.75
CA LYS A 433 90.04 60.94 -32.03
C LYS A 433 91.24 60.88 -32.97
N LYS A 434 91.23 60.02 -33.99
CA LYS A 434 92.29 59.96 -35.02
C LYS A 434 92.32 61.21 -35.89
N ASP A 435 91.16 61.75 -36.26
CA ASP A 435 91.06 63.00 -37.01
C ASP A 435 91.46 64.22 -36.15
N ALA A 436 91.12 64.20 -34.85
CA ALA A 436 91.60 65.19 -33.89
C ALA A 436 93.12 65.11 -33.64
N ALA A 437 93.73 63.92 -33.76
CA ALA A 437 95.18 63.75 -33.68
C ALA A 437 95.90 64.25 -34.96
N LYS A 438 95.23 64.21 -36.12
CA LYS A 438 95.71 64.84 -37.38
C LYS A 438 95.61 66.37 -37.39
N LEU A 439 94.73 66.93 -36.56
CA LEU A 439 94.56 68.38 -36.39
C LEU A 439 95.33 68.95 -35.18
N ARG A 440 96.30 68.22 -34.63
CA ARG A 440 97.33 68.76 -33.70
C ARG A 440 98.49 69.36 -34.49
N GLY A 441 98.17 70.44 -35.16
CA GLY A 441 99.06 71.40 -35.78
C GLY A 441 98.15 72.53 -36.22
N GLU A 442 98.14 73.61 -35.44
CA GLU A 442 97.30 74.81 -35.63
C GLU A 442 95.85 74.73 -35.09
N ASN A 443 95.65 75.18 -33.85
CA ASN A 443 94.92 76.43 -33.57
C ASN A 443 94.35 76.45 -32.14
N GLU A 444 94.89 77.38 -31.34
CA GLU A 444 94.43 77.78 -29.99
C GLU A 444 93.13 78.63 -30.03
N LEU A 445 92.14 78.25 -30.85
CA LEU A 445 90.88 79.01 -30.97
C LEU A 445 89.62 78.13 -30.98
N LYS A 446 89.71 76.87 -30.53
CA LYS A 446 88.57 75.92 -30.50
C LYS A 446 88.01 75.58 -29.13
N ASP A 447 88.55 76.14 -28.05
CA ASP A 447 88.08 75.82 -26.69
C ASP A 447 86.69 76.39 -26.37
N LYS A 448 86.28 77.51 -26.99
CA LYS A 448 84.93 78.07 -26.77
C LYS A 448 83.80 77.31 -27.47
N HIS A 449 84.08 76.62 -28.59
CA HIS A 449 83.06 75.88 -29.35
C HIS A 449 82.84 74.46 -28.81
N VAL A 450 83.89 73.86 -28.23
CA VAL A 450 83.75 72.59 -27.51
C VAL A 450 82.97 72.79 -26.22
N GLU A 451 83.18 73.91 -25.51
CA GLU A 451 82.45 74.21 -24.27
C GLU A 451 80.94 74.47 -24.52
N THR A 452 80.58 75.12 -25.62
CA THR A 452 79.17 75.29 -26.03
C THR A 452 78.53 73.97 -26.50
N ALA A 453 79.27 73.12 -27.22
CA ALA A 453 78.78 71.79 -27.61
C ALA A 453 78.56 70.87 -26.40
N VAL A 454 79.42 70.96 -25.37
CA VAL A 454 79.28 70.21 -24.11
C VAL A 454 78.09 70.74 -23.30
N GLN A 455 77.82 72.05 -23.29
CA GLN A 455 76.63 72.62 -22.65
C GLN A 455 75.34 72.18 -23.36
N LEU A 456 75.29 72.19 -24.69
CA LEU A 456 74.16 71.69 -25.47
C LEU A 456 73.90 70.20 -25.22
N ALA A 457 74.94 69.38 -25.18
CA ALA A 457 74.81 67.95 -24.87
C ALA A 457 74.30 67.72 -23.43
N LYS A 458 74.74 68.55 -22.46
CA LYS A 458 74.19 68.52 -21.09
C LYS A 458 72.70 68.86 -21.06
N GLU A 459 72.28 69.91 -21.77
CA GLU A 459 70.87 70.27 -21.84
C GLU A 459 70.00 69.20 -22.51
N GLU A 460 70.50 68.52 -23.55
CA GLU A 460 69.78 67.42 -24.18
C GLU A 460 69.64 66.20 -23.27
N VAL A 461 70.69 65.84 -22.53
CA VAL A 461 70.64 64.77 -21.53
C VAL A 461 69.69 65.12 -20.39
N GLU A 462 69.66 66.38 -19.95
CA GLU A 462 68.75 66.85 -18.92
C GLU A 462 67.28 66.84 -19.41
N LYS A 463 67.02 67.28 -20.64
CA LYS A 463 65.70 67.15 -21.28
C LYS A 463 65.27 65.69 -21.44
N ALA A 464 66.20 64.79 -21.77
CA ALA A 464 65.90 63.35 -21.86
C ALA A 464 65.61 62.72 -20.49
N MET A 465 66.32 63.14 -19.45
CA MET A 465 66.06 62.73 -18.06
C MET A 465 64.69 63.22 -17.57
N GLU A 466 64.30 64.46 -17.89
CA GLU A 466 62.98 65.00 -17.57
C GLU A 466 61.85 64.28 -18.32
N ARG A 467 62.05 63.91 -19.60
CA ARG A 467 61.10 63.05 -20.33
C ARG A 467 60.92 61.69 -19.65
N ARG A 468 62.02 61.03 -19.28
CA ARG A 468 61.97 59.74 -18.54
C ARG A 468 61.29 59.85 -17.18
N LYS A 469 61.47 60.96 -16.46
CA LYS A 469 60.74 61.22 -15.21
C LYS A 469 59.25 61.38 -15.45
N LYS A 470 58.85 62.11 -16.51
CA LYS A 470 57.44 62.25 -16.92
C LYS A 470 56.83 60.89 -17.27
N ASP A 471 57.54 60.07 -18.04
CA ASP A 471 57.05 58.74 -18.43
C ASP A 471 56.89 57.81 -17.22
N ARG A 472 57.86 57.83 -16.28
CA ARG A 472 57.74 57.10 -15.01
C ARG A 472 56.55 57.57 -14.17
N LEU A 473 56.29 58.89 -14.14
CA LEU A 473 55.14 59.44 -13.43
C LEU A 473 53.82 59.05 -14.10
N ALA A 474 53.78 59.00 -15.43
CA ALA A 474 52.62 58.56 -16.20
C ALA A 474 52.33 57.06 -15.95
N ALA A 475 53.35 56.20 -16.02
CA ALA A 475 53.23 54.79 -15.72
C ALA A 475 52.76 54.54 -14.27
N LYS A 476 53.27 55.31 -13.30
CA LYS A 476 52.82 55.23 -11.91
C LYS A 476 51.35 55.59 -11.74
N LYS A 477 50.87 56.65 -12.43
CA LYS A 477 49.45 57.03 -12.42
C LYS A 477 48.55 55.98 -13.08
N GLU A 478 49.04 55.30 -14.11
CA GLU A 478 48.30 54.22 -14.75
C GLU A 478 48.21 52.99 -13.84
N GLN A 479 49.29 52.64 -13.15
CA GLN A 479 49.30 51.60 -12.14
C GLN A 479 48.30 51.90 -11.01
N GLU A 480 48.30 53.12 -10.47
CA GLU A 480 47.33 53.54 -9.44
C GLU A 480 45.87 53.45 -9.93
N ARG A 481 45.61 53.76 -11.21
CA ARG A 481 44.28 53.59 -11.83
C ARG A 481 43.87 52.13 -11.93
N LEU A 482 44.79 51.24 -12.28
CA LEU A 482 44.51 49.80 -12.37
C LEU A 482 44.25 49.20 -10.99
N GLU A 483 45.05 49.55 -9.99
CA GLU A 483 44.84 49.12 -8.60
C GLU A 483 43.48 49.60 -8.06
N ALA A 484 43.05 50.81 -8.41
CA ALA A 484 41.71 51.29 -8.05
C ALA A 484 40.58 50.47 -8.70
N ARG A 485 40.72 50.08 -9.98
CA ARG A 485 39.73 49.22 -10.66
C ARG A 485 39.67 47.81 -10.06
N VAL A 486 40.82 47.25 -9.67
CA VAL A 486 40.87 45.94 -9.00
C VAL A 486 40.10 46.00 -7.67
N ARG A 487 40.35 47.01 -6.83
CA ARG A 487 39.60 47.18 -5.57
C ARG A 487 38.10 47.36 -5.80
N GLU A 488 37.70 48.08 -6.85
CA GLU A 488 36.28 48.23 -7.21
C GLU A 488 35.64 46.87 -7.57
N LEU A 489 36.35 46.04 -8.33
CA LEU A 489 35.89 44.70 -8.70
C LEU A 489 35.81 43.76 -7.49
N GLU A 490 36.77 43.82 -6.57
CA GLU A 490 36.75 43.05 -5.32
C GLU A 490 35.50 43.39 -4.48
N VAL A 491 35.17 44.67 -4.35
CA VAL A 491 33.96 45.10 -3.63
C VAL A 491 32.69 44.58 -4.31
N ARG A 492 32.59 44.66 -5.65
CA ARG A 492 31.44 44.11 -6.39
C ARG A 492 31.32 42.60 -6.22
N TYR A 493 32.43 41.88 -6.21
CA TYR A 493 32.45 40.43 -6.03
C TYR A 493 31.99 40.02 -4.64
N LEU A 494 32.42 40.74 -3.59
CA LEU A 494 31.96 40.53 -2.21
C LEU A 494 30.45 40.79 -2.04
N VAL A 495 29.90 41.80 -2.73
CA VAL A 495 28.45 42.07 -2.73
C VAL A 495 27.68 40.91 -3.37
N ILE A 496 28.16 40.35 -4.48
CA ILE A 496 27.54 39.19 -5.14
C ILE A 496 27.59 37.96 -4.24
N ILE A 497 28.74 37.67 -3.61
CA ILE A 497 28.87 36.54 -2.67
C ILE A 497 27.87 36.69 -1.52
N ARG A 498 27.74 37.89 -0.94
CA ARG A 498 26.79 38.14 0.17
C ARG A 498 25.35 37.96 -0.28
N TYR A 499 25.01 38.38 -1.50
CA TYR A 499 23.67 38.21 -2.07
C TYR A 499 23.33 36.73 -2.28
N VAL A 500 24.25 35.96 -2.88
CA VAL A 500 24.08 34.50 -3.08
C VAL A 500 23.98 33.77 -1.74
N ALA A 501 24.81 34.13 -0.75
CA ALA A 501 24.72 33.56 0.59
C ALA A 501 23.37 33.86 1.26
N THR A 502 22.81 35.06 1.05
CA THR A 502 21.49 35.42 1.59
C THR A 502 20.40 34.57 0.96
N ILE A 503 20.44 34.36 -0.36
CA ILE A 503 19.50 33.48 -1.09
C ILE A 503 19.59 32.02 -0.63
N LEU A 504 20.79 31.53 -0.30
CA LEU A 504 20.97 30.15 0.20
C LEU A 504 20.51 29.96 1.65
N ILE A 505 20.43 31.03 2.44
CA ILE A 505 19.98 31.00 3.84
C ILE A 505 18.45 31.10 3.94
N THR A 506 17.82 31.88 3.06
CA THR A 506 16.36 31.97 2.90
C THR A 506 15.80 30.75 2.20
#